data_AF-A0A1V5HWA1-F1
#
_entry.id   AF-A0A1V5HWA1-F1
#
_cell.length_a   1.000
_cell.length_b   1.000
_cell.length_c   1.000
_cell.angle_alpha   90.00
_cell.angle_beta   90.00
_cell.angle_gamma   90.00
#
_symmetry.space_group_name_H-M   'P 1'
#
loop_
_entity.id
_entity.type
_entity.pdbx_description
1 polymer ?
#
loop_
_entity_poly.entity_id
_entity_poly.type
_entity_poly.pdbx_seq_one_letter_code
_entity_poly.pdbx_strand_id
1 'polypeptide(L)'
;MKNRWPIEKMHDAYIQTIQFEIQPKNGKEGFQDILIVFVPFGGTAPYPLAAALFHNCSSVLVDRKPLKRRHGDYSNAEFDTAEVYDGHAVFSFNSVQLYEISFDYTRFKFFPLE
;
A
#
# COMPACT_ATOMS: atom_id res chain seq x y z
N MET A 1 -10.10 17.15 -1.67
CA MET A 1 -10.82 16.33 -2.68
C MET A 1 -11.27 15.04 -2.00
N LYS A 2 -12.52 14.59 -2.17
CA LYS A 2 -12.91 13.24 -1.74
C LYS A 2 -12.42 12.27 -2.81
N ASN A 3 -11.24 11.69 -2.62
CA ASN A 3 -10.78 10.61 -3.48
C ASN A 3 -11.78 9.46 -3.38
N ARG A 4 -12.48 9.17 -4.48
CA ARG A 4 -13.39 8.03 -4.59
C ARG A 4 -12.58 6.75 -4.76
N TRP A 5 -11.75 6.43 -3.78
CA TRP A 5 -11.22 5.08 -3.64
C TRP A 5 -12.42 4.16 -3.37
N PRO A 6 -12.69 3.16 -4.21
CA PRO A 6 -13.78 2.22 -3.96
C PRO A 6 -13.34 1.17 -2.93
N ILE A 7 -13.13 1.57 -1.67
CA ILE A 7 -12.60 0.68 -0.61
C ILE A 7 -13.52 -0.54 -0.45
N GLU A 8 -14.83 -0.32 -0.58
CA GLU A 8 -15.85 -1.36 -0.57
C GLU A 8 -15.65 -2.45 -1.64
N LYS A 9 -15.02 -2.13 -2.78
CA LYS A 9 -14.72 -3.11 -3.84
C LYS A 9 -13.44 -3.91 -3.60
N MET A 10 -12.64 -3.52 -2.61
CA MET A 10 -11.33 -4.10 -2.35
C MET A 10 -11.35 -5.05 -1.15
N HIS A 11 -12.49 -5.21 -0.48
CA HIS A 11 -12.69 -6.06 0.69
C HIS A 11 -12.37 -7.56 0.45
N ASP A 12 -12.38 -8.01 -0.81
CA ASP A 12 -12.04 -9.39 -1.20
C ASP A 12 -10.73 -9.46 -2.01
N ALA A 13 -9.79 -8.53 -1.78
CA ALA A 13 -8.49 -8.52 -2.44
C ALA A 13 -7.37 -8.98 -1.50
N TYR A 14 -6.25 -9.44 -2.07
CA TYR A 14 -4.98 -9.51 -1.35
C TYR A 14 -3.96 -8.60 -2.03
N ILE A 15 -2.91 -8.22 -1.31
CA ILE A 15 -1.81 -7.47 -1.91
C ILE A 15 -0.91 -8.42 -2.68
N GLN A 16 -0.74 -8.18 -3.98
CA GLN A 16 0.27 -8.87 -4.79
C GLN A 16 1.68 -8.41 -4.45
N THR A 17 1.86 -7.09 -4.32
CA THR A 17 3.16 -6.49 -3.99
C THR A 17 2.99 -5.11 -3.37
N ILE A 18 3.95 -4.76 -2.51
CA ILE A 18 4.17 -3.40 -2.04
C ILE A 18 5.56 -3.01 -2.48
N GLN A 19 5.62 -2.03 -3.38
CA GLN A 19 6.89 -1.52 -3.87
C GLN A 19 7.20 -0.21 -3.19
N PHE A 20 8.37 -0.18 -2.55
CA PHE A 20 8.92 0.99 -1.89
C PHE A 20 10.05 1.53 -2.76
N GLU A 21 9.81 2.60 -3.51
CA GLU A 21 10.89 3.26 -4.24
C GLU A 21 11.67 4.17 -3.29
N ILE A 22 12.86 3.74 -2.88
CA ILE A 22 13.79 4.57 -2.11
C ILE A 22 14.68 5.32 -3.09
N GLN A 23 14.47 6.64 -3.27
CA GLN A 23 15.51 7.46 -3.88
C GLN A 23 16.51 7.94 -2.81
N PRO A 24 17.82 7.82 -3.07
CA PRO A 24 18.82 8.51 -2.26
C PRO A 24 18.77 10.01 -2.57
N LYS A 25 17.96 10.79 -1.84
CA LYS A 25 18.06 12.26 -1.84
C LYS A 25 18.87 12.74 -0.64
N ASN A 26 20.11 13.15 -0.91
CA ASN A 26 20.93 13.95 0.01
C ASN A 26 20.97 13.46 1.47
N GLY A 27 21.19 12.16 1.67
CA GLY A 27 21.45 11.58 2.99
C GLY A 27 20.24 11.51 3.94
N LYS A 28 19.01 11.76 3.48
CA LYS A 28 17.79 11.52 4.26
C LYS A 28 17.12 10.24 3.77
N GLU A 29 16.90 9.29 4.67
CA GLU A 29 16.09 8.10 4.40
C GLU A 29 14.63 8.55 4.22
N GLY A 30 14.15 8.58 2.97
CA GLY A 30 12.76 8.89 2.64
C GLY A 30 12.31 8.02 1.49
N PHE A 31 11.09 7.51 1.58
CA PHE A 31 10.47 6.78 0.49
C PHE A 31 9.91 7.79 -0.50
N GLN A 32 10.20 7.62 -1.78
CA GLN A 32 9.63 8.51 -2.77
C GLN A 32 8.22 8.03 -3.07
N ASP A 33 8.08 6.83 -3.62
CA ASP A 33 6.78 6.33 -4.01
C ASP A 33 6.47 4.99 -3.31
N ILE A 34 5.22 4.83 -2.86
CA ILE A 34 4.68 3.56 -2.38
C ILE A 34 3.58 3.13 -3.35
N LEU A 35 3.77 1.98 -3.99
CA LEU A 35 2.79 1.35 -4.86
C LEU A 35 2.23 0.11 -4.17
N ILE A 36 0.92 0.03 -4.08
CA ILE A 36 0.19 -1.14 -3.59
C ILE A 36 -0.64 -1.70 -4.74
N VAL A 37 -0.47 -2.99 -5.04
CA VAL A 37 -1.19 -3.70 -6.10
C VAL A 37 -2.14 -4.72 -5.50
N PHE A 38 -3.42 -4.62 -5.87
CA PHE A 38 -4.51 -5.45 -5.36
C PHE A 38 -4.90 -6.50 -6.41
N VAL A 39 -5.17 -7.73 -5.96
CA VAL A 39 -5.53 -8.88 -6.79
C VAL A 39 -6.71 -9.65 -6.17
N PRO A 40 -7.56 -10.33 -6.96
CA PRO A 40 -8.78 -10.97 -6.47
C PRO A 40 -8.52 -12.22 -5.63
N PHE A 41 -9.29 -12.43 -4.57
CA PHE A 41 -9.28 -13.68 -3.80
C PHE A 41 -9.72 -14.88 -4.66
N GLY A 42 -8.98 -15.99 -4.60
CA GLY A 42 -9.39 -17.29 -5.19
C GLY A 42 -9.28 -17.46 -6.72
N GLY A 43 -8.61 -16.55 -7.45
CA GLY A 43 -8.46 -16.64 -8.90
C GLY A 43 -7.08 -17.11 -9.38
N THR A 44 -7.05 -17.98 -10.39
CA THR A 44 -5.85 -18.35 -11.18
C THR A 44 -5.41 -17.27 -12.18
N ALA A 45 -6.08 -16.10 -12.17
CA ALA A 45 -5.83 -15.01 -13.08
C ALA A 45 -4.80 -14.03 -12.48
N PRO A 46 -3.65 -13.78 -13.14
CA PRO A 46 -2.57 -12.94 -12.63
C PRO A 46 -2.84 -11.43 -12.79
N TYR A 47 -4.06 -11.04 -13.14
CA TYR A 47 -4.37 -9.66 -13.50
C TYR A 47 -4.73 -8.86 -12.24
N PRO A 48 -4.05 -7.73 -11.99
CA PRO A 48 -4.36 -6.85 -10.87
C PRO A 48 -5.74 -6.21 -11.04
N LEU A 49 -6.51 -6.13 -9.96
CA LEU A 49 -7.82 -5.44 -9.89
C LEU A 49 -7.67 -3.92 -9.74
N ALA A 50 -6.59 -3.49 -9.09
CA ALA A 50 -6.32 -2.09 -8.88
C ALA A 50 -4.88 -1.87 -8.46
N ALA A 51 -4.43 -0.64 -8.63
CA ALA A 51 -3.21 -0.14 -8.03
C ALA A 51 -3.46 1.21 -7.35
N ALA A 52 -2.76 1.42 -6.23
CA ALA A 52 -2.73 2.68 -5.51
C ALA A 52 -1.29 3.17 -5.43
N LEU A 53 -1.04 4.38 -5.95
CA LEU A 53 0.27 5.00 -5.94
C LEU A 53 0.26 6.26 -5.08
N PHE A 54 1.20 6.30 -4.14
CA PHE A 54 1.39 7.39 -3.20
C PHE A 54 2.77 8.01 -3.41
N HIS A 55 2.84 9.33 -3.48
CA HIS A 55 4.06 10.07 -3.80
C HIS A 55 4.59 10.89 -2.62
N ASN A 56 5.92 10.96 -2.56
CA ASN A 56 6.76 11.49 -1.47
C ASN A 56 6.31 10.98 -0.10
N CYS A 57 6.40 9.67 0.12
CA CYS A 57 5.93 9.04 1.35
C CYS A 57 6.92 9.20 2.51
N SER A 58 6.41 9.51 3.70
CA SER A 58 7.22 9.63 4.92
C SER A 58 6.56 8.93 6.10
N SER A 59 7.29 8.85 7.22
CA SER A 59 6.77 8.24 8.45
C SER A 59 6.26 6.81 8.25
N VAL A 60 6.87 6.05 7.34
CA VAL A 60 6.36 4.73 6.95
C VAL A 60 6.52 3.75 8.10
N LEU A 61 5.40 3.23 8.58
CA LEU A 61 5.29 2.21 9.60
C LEU A 61 4.77 0.92 8.97
N VAL A 62 5.40 -0.20 9.34
CA VAL A 62 4.91 -1.54 9.11
C VAL A 62 4.74 -2.22 10.46
N ASP A 63 3.55 -2.74 10.74
CA ASP A 63 3.17 -3.31 12.03
C ASP A 63 3.55 -2.38 13.20
N ARG A 64 3.26 -1.08 13.01
CA ARG A 64 3.53 0.02 13.95
C ARG A 64 5.01 0.23 14.26
N LYS A 65 5.91 -0.30 13.43
CA LYS A 65 7.36 -0.13 13.55
C LYS A 65 7.90 0.59 12.31
N PRO A 66 8.89 1.48 12.45
CA PRO A 66 9.51 2.12 11.29
C PRO A 66 10.01 1.10 10.28
N LEU A 67 9.69 1.31 9.01
CA LEU A 67 10.13 0.45 7.91
C LEU A 67 11.66 0.48 7.81
N LYS A 68 12.32 -0.68 7.99
CA LYS A 68 13.77 -0.84 7.86
C LYS A 68 14.16 -1.26 6.44
N ARG A 69 15.38 -0.88 5.98
CA ARG A 69 15.91 -1.19 4.62
C ARG A 69 15.91 -2.66 4.19
N ARG A 70 15.77 -3.60 5.13
CA ARG A 70 15.59 -5.04 4.85
C ARG A 70 14.24 -5.45 5.41
N HIS A 71 13.22 -5.50 4.58
CA HIS A 71 11.97 -6.13 4.93
C HIS A 71 11.59 -7.19 3.90
N GLY A 72 10.84 -8.18 4.38
CA GLY A 72 10.42 -9.34 3.60
C GLY A 72 9.41 -8.98 2.53
N ASP A 73 9.12 -9.94 1.67
CA ASP A 73 8.04 -9.84 0.70
C ASP A 73 6.70 -9.85 1.45
N TYR A 74 5.90 -8.80 1.29
CA TYR A 74 4.56 -8.66 1.87
C TYR A 74 3.47 -9.19 0.92
N SER A 75 3.85 -9.91 -0.13
CA SER A 75 2.93 -10.55 -1.06
C SER A 75 1.99 -11.51 -0.33
N ASN A 76 0.73 -11.59 -0.81
CA ASN A 76 -0.34 -12.45 -0.30
C ASN A 76 -0.91 -12.07 1.07
N ALA A 77 -0.58 -10.91 1.63
CA ALA A 77 -1.31 -10.38 2.77
C ALA A 77 -2.78 -10.09 2.38
N GLU A 78 -3.71 -10.77 3.05
CA GLU A 78 -5.15 -10.59 2.87
C GLU A 78 -5.52 -9.18 3.33
N PHE A 79 -6.09 -8.39 2.44
CA PHE A 79 -6.45 -7.01 2.73
C PHE A 79 -7.78 -6.98 3.49
N ASP A 80 -7.83 -6.16 4.53
CA ASP A 80 -9.03 -5.96 5.34
C ASP A 80 -9.64 -4.59 5.03
N THR A 81 -8.92 -3.52 5.37
CA THR A 81 -9.43 -2.15 5.24
C THR A 81 -8.34 -1.17 4.80
N ALA A 82 -8.77 -0.07 4.18
CA ALA A 82 -7.91 1.08 3.90
C ALA A 82 -8.60 2.36 4.37
N GLU A 83 -7.84 3.22 5.01
CA GLU A 83 -8.25 4.56 5.37
C GLU A 83 -7.30 5.56 4.72
N VAL A 84 -7.80 6.35 3.76
CA VAL A 84 -6.99 7.33 3.03
C VAL A 84 -7.54 8.74 3.27
N TYR A 85 -6.82 9.48 4.12
CA TYR A 85 -7.10 10.85 4.53
C TYR A 85 -6.27 11.85 3.72
N ASP A 86 -6.50 13.15 3.89
CA ASP A 86 -5.67 14.19 3.26
C ASP A 86 -4.24 14.15 3.83
N GLY A 87 -3.34 13.51 3.09
CA GLY A 87 -1.92 13.39 3.44
C GLY A 87 -1.52 12.21 4.33
N HIS A 88 -2.43 11.30 4.68
CA HIS A 88 -2.13 10.10 5.47
C HIS A 88 -2.91 8.88 4.98
N ALA A 89 -2.27 7.72 4.95
CA ALA A 89 -2.90 6.45 4.55
C ALA A 89 -2.60 5.35 5.57
N VAL A 90 -3.61 4.53 5.86
CA VAL A 90 -3.51 3.32 6.69
C VAL A 90 -4.12 2.16 5.91
N PHE A 91 -3.41 1.04 5.87
CA PHE A 91 -3.84 -0.22 5.30
C PHE A 91 -3.79 -1.28 6.38
N SER A 92 -4.89 -1.98 6.61
CA SER A 92 -4.97 -3.08 7.56
C SER A 92 -5.20 -4.40 6.83
N PHE A 93 -4.69 -5.46 7.43
CA PHE A 93 -4.60 -6.77 6.81
C PHE A 93 -5.07 -7.86 7.77
N ASN A 94 -5.80 -8.84 7.24
CA ASN A 94 -6.22 -10.03 7.96
C ASN A 94 -5.22 -11.17 7.76
N SER A 95 -3.93 -10.90 7.97
CA SER A 95 -2.85 -11.88 7.76
C SER A 95 -1.90 -11.94 8.95
N VAL A 96 -1.33 -13.12 9.19
CA VAL A 96 -0.26 -13.32 10.19
C VAL A 96 1.05 -12.66 9.74
N GLN A 97 1.22 -12.40 8.44
CA GLN A 97 2.47 -11.92 7.84
C GLN A 97 2.62 -10.39 7.86
N LEU A 98 1.49 -9.68 7.87
CA LEU A 98 1.40 -8.24 7.84
C LEU A 98 0.07 -7.86 8.48
N TYR A 99 0.06 -6.95 9.44
CA TYR A 99 -1.14 -6.44 10.10
C TYR A 99 -1.52 -5.04 9.63
N GLU A 100 -0.52 -4.18 9.47
CA GLU A 100 -0.76 -2.77 9.19
C GLU A 100 0.38 -2.12 8.42
N ILE A 101 0.05 -1.24 7.48
CA ILE A 101 0.99 -0.29 6.87
C ILE A 101 0.38 1.09 6.96
N SER A 102 1.14 2.04 7.50
CA SER A 102 0.73 3.44 7.54
C SER A 102 1.85 4.37 7.12
N PHE A 103 1.49 5.48 6.49
CA PHE A 103 2.45 6.47 6.01
C PHE A 103 1.78 7.82 5.70
N ASP A 104 2.58 8.87 5.77
CA ASP A 104 2.20 10.20 5.27
C ASP A 104 2.56 10.30 3.78
N TYR A 105 1.78 11.05 3.01
CA TYR A 105 2.01 11.24 1.58
C TYR A 105 1.64 12.66 1.11
N THR A 106 2.16 13.09 -0.05
CA THR A 106 1.86 14.42 -0.61
C THR A 106 0.89 14.39 -1.78
N ARG A 107 0.87 13.29 -2.54
CA ARG A 107 -0.07 13.06 -3.65
C ARG A 107 -0.47 11.60 -3.72
N PHE A 108 -1.70 11.36 -4.18
CA PHE A 108 -2.27 10.03 -4.34
C PHE A 108 -2.88 9.88 -5.73
N LYS A 109 -2.73 8.69 -6.32
CA LYS A 109 -3.39 8.28 -7.56
C LYS A 109 -3.94 6.86 -7.41
N PHE A 110 -5.18 6.68 -7.83
CA PHE A 110 -5.84 5.38 -7.94
C PHE A 110 -5.93 4.95 -9.40
N PHE A 111 -5.61 3.69 -9.67
CA PHE A 111 -5.73 3.07 -10.98
C PHE A 111 -6.70 1.89 -10.85
N PRO A 112 -7.95 2.00 -11.29
CA PRO A 112 -8.79 0.81 -11.48
C PRO A 112 -8.17 -0.01 -12.62
N LEU A 113 -7.97 -1.31 -12.40
CA LEU A 113 -7.42 -2.24 -13.38
C LEU A 113 -8.49 -3.32 -13.61
N GLU A 114 -8.89 -3.51 -14.86
CA GLU A 114 -10.11 -4.25 -15.23
C GLU A 114 -10.03 -5.77 -14.99
#